data_AF-A0A640MK82-F1
#
_entry.id   AF-A0A640MK82-F1
#
_cell.length_a   1.000
_cell.length_b   1.000
_cell.length_c   1.000
_cell.angle_alpha   90.00
_cell.angle_beta   90.00
_cell.angle_gamma   90.00
#
_symmetry.space_group_name_H-M   'P 1'
#
loop_
_entity.id
_entity.type
_entity.pdbx_description
1 polymer ?
#
loop_
_entity_poly.entity_id
_entity_poly.type
_entity_poly.pdbx_seq_one_letter_code
_entity_poly.pdbx_strand_id
1 'polypeptide(L)' 'MNQLSIKKYVKNKVKRTFVKAHVTIPQIVLNKLANELYSEFEKLSDEEQEKLLFSKDLVIKLWEKHMDKMKTELLEEM' A
#
# COMPACT_ATOMS: atom_id res chain seq x y z
N MET A 1 12.77 8.37 11.46
CA MET A 1 12.97 6.91 11.25
C MET A 1 13.77 6.69 9.99
N ASN A 2 14.58 5.63 9.89
CA ASN A 2 15.30 5.30 8.64
C ASN A 2 14.30 4.93 7.53
N GLN A 3 14.40 5.58 6.36
CA GLN A 3 13.55 5.34 5.18
C GLN A 3 13.52 3.86 4.76
N LEU A 4 14.64 3.17 4.85
CA LEU A 4 14.71 1.73 4.55
C LEU A 4 13.84 0.91 5.52
N SER A 5 13.78 1.32 6.79
CA SER A 5 12.98 0.66 7.81
C SER A 5 11.48 0.89 7.60
N ILE A 6 11.10 2.12 7.25
CA ILE A 6 9.72 2.48 6.89
C ILE A 6 9.24 1.65 5.70
N LYS A 7 10.04 1.63 4.61
CA LYS A 7 9.76 0.83 3.42
C LYS A 7 9.54 -0.65 3.72
N LYS A 8 10.45 -1.25 4.50
CA LYS A 8 10.34 -2.65 4.91
C LYS A 8 9.09 -2.91 5.75
N TYR A 9 8.79 -2.00 6.67
CA TYR A 9 7.64 -2.10 7.56
C TYR A 9 6.31 -2.03 6.77
N VAL A 10 6.12 -1.02 5.92
CA VAL A 10 4.88 -0.83 5.15
C VAL A 10 4.63 -2.04 4.25
N LYS A 11 5.63 -2.47 3.48
CA LYS A 11 5.52 -3.64 2.60
C LYS A 11 5.17 -4.91 3.37
N ASN A 12 5.80 -5.14 4.52
CA ASN A 12 5.48 -6.32 5.33
C ASN A 12 4.07 -6.27 5.92
N LYS A 13 3.59 -5.08 6.31
CA LYS A 13 2.23 -4.89 6.83
C LYS A 13 1.17 -5.16 5.76
N VAL A 14 1.40 -4.69 4.53
CA VAL A 14 0.57 -5.04 3.37
C VAL A 14 0.54 -6.56 3.17
N LYS A 15 1.71 -7.20 3.01
CA LYS A 15 1.79 -8.65 2.77
C LYS A 15 1.06 -9.46 3.83
N ARG A 16 1.29 -9.14 5.11
CA ARG A 16 0.64 -9.81 6.24
C ARG A 16 -0.88 -9.63 6.25
N THR A 17 -1.39 -8.50 5.79
CA THR A 17 -2.84 -8.24 5.74
C THR A 17 -3.52 -9.19 4.76
N PHE A 18 -2.98 -9.33 3.55
CA PHE A 18 -3.52 -10.26 2.54
C PHE A 18 -3.34 -11.73 2.90
N VAL A 19 -2.19 -12.10 3.48
CA VAL A 19 -1.96 -13.48 3.97
C VAL A 19 -2.96 -13.84 5.09
N LYS A 20 -3.22 -12.91 6.02
CA LYS A 20 -4.20 -13.13 7.11
C LYS A 20 -5.64 -13.19 6.63
N ALA A 21 -5.96 -12.50 5.54
CA ALA A 21 -7.28 -12.56 4.92
C ALA A 21 -7.52 -13.87 4.14
N HIS A 22 -6.61 -14.86 4.21
CA HIS A 22 -6.69 -16.16 3.54
C HIS A 22 -6.91 -16.06 2.02
N VAL A 23 -6.42 -14.98 1.40
CA VAL A 23 -6.58 -14.77 -0.04
C VAL A 23 -5.53 -15.61 -0.77
N THR A 24 -5.96 -16.47 -1.70
CA THR A 24 -5.07 -17.28 -2.55
C THR A 24 -4.45 -16.40 -3.63
N ILE A 25 -3.43 -15.63 -3.27
CA ILE A 25 -2.73 -14.71 -4.19
C ILE A 25 -1.31 -15.26 -4.45
N PRO A 26 -0.87 -15.38 -5.72
CA PRO A 26 0.50 -15.73 -6.02
C PRO A 26 1.50 -14.76 -5.39
N GLN A 27 2.61 -15.27 -4.85
CA GLN A 27 3.60 -14.46 -4.14
C GLN A 27 4.15 -13.30 -4.99
N ILE A 28 4.27 -13.49 -6.30
CA ILE A 28 4.71 -12.46 -7.25
C ILE A 28 3.71 -11.29 -7.28
N VAL A 29 2.41 -11.59 -7.35
CA VAL A 29 1.34 -10.58 -7.36
C VAL A 29 1.32 -9.84 -6.02
N LEU A 30 1.42 -10.56 -4.91
CA LEU A 30 1.49 -9.95 -3.58
C LEU A 30 2.70 -9.02 -3.41
N ASN A 31 3.85 -9.39 -3.98
CA ASN A 31 5.05 -8.55 -3.96
C ASN A 31 4.88 -7.28 -4.79
N LYS A 32 4.26 -7.37 -5.98
CA LYS A 32 3.95 -6.21 -6.82
C LYS A 32 2.99 -5.26 -6.10
N LEU A 33 1.89 -5.78 -5.58
CA LEU A 33 0.91 -4.99 -4.83
C LEU A 33 1.54 -4.29 -3.62
N ALA A 34 2.40 -4.98 -2.86
CA ALA A 34 3.11 -4.37 -1.75
C ALA A 34 4.04 -3.22 -2.20
N ASN A 35 4.59 -3.28 -3.41
CA ASN A 35 5.37 -2.18 -3.96
C ASN A 35 4.48 -1.01 -4.37
N GLU A 36 3.37 -1.27 -5.05
CA GLU A 36 2.42 -0.25 -5.50
C GLU A 36 1.79 0.51 -4.33
N LEU A 37 1.32 -0.21 -3.30
CA LEU A 37 0.79 0.43 -2.09
C LEU A 37 1.85 1.23 -1.33
N TYR A 38 3.11 0.79 -1.36
CA TYR A 38 4.20 1.59 -0.80
C TYR A 38 4.47 2.86 -1.62
N SER A 39 4.35 2.82 -2.95
CA SER A 39 4.44 4.03 -3.77
C SER A 39 3.30 5.00 -3.48
N GLU A 40 2.09 4.53 -3.18
CA GLU A 40 1.01 5.41 -2.69
C GLU A 40 1.31 6.00 -1.31
N PHE A 41 2.04 5.27 -0.45
CA PHE A 41 2.49 5.79 0.84
C PHE A 41 3.53 6.91 0.67
N GLU A 42 4.48 6.76 -0.27
CA GLU A 42 5.50 7.78 -0.55
C GLU A 42 4.91 9.10 -1.09
N LYS A 43 3.72 9.07 -1.67
CA LYS A 43 3.01 10.26 -2.18
C LYS A 43 2.28 11.04 -1.09
N LEU A 44 2.14 10.49 0.12
CA LEU A 44 1.53 11.18 1.25
C LEU A 44 2.47 12.26 1.78
N SER A 45 1.90 13.33 2.35
CA SER A 45 2.70 14.30 3.10
C SER A 45 3.38 13.65 4.30
N ASP A 46 4.49 14.22 4.77
CA ASP A 46 5.23 13.69 5.92
C ASP A 46 4.33 13.53 7.16
N GLU A 47 3.43 14.50 7.39
CA GLU A 47 2.48 14.47 8.50
C GLU A 47 1.46 13.32 8.36
N GLU A 48 0.95 13.08 7.15
CA GLU A 48 0.07 11.94 6.87
C GLU A 48 0.81 10.61 7.01
N GLN A 49 2.06 10.53 6.56
CA GLN A 49 2.89 9.34 6.72
C GLN A 49 3.10 9.01 8.19
N GLU A 50 3.44 9.99 9.03
CA GLU A 50 3.62 9.78 10.48
C GLU A 50 2.34 9.31 11.16
N LYS A 51 1.20 9.93 10.85
CA LYS A 51 -0.11 9.53 11.40
C LYS A 51 -0.51 8.13 10.97
N LEU A 52 -0.24 7.77 9.71
CA LEU A 52 -0.74 6.53 9.12
C LEU A 52 0.16 5.32 9.38
N LEU A 53 1.48 5.50 9.51
CA LEU A 53 2.47 4.41 9.57
C LEU A 53 2.12 3.33 10.60
N PHE A 54 1.69 3.73 11.80
CA PHE A 54 1.33 2.78 12.85
C PHE A 54 -0.18 2.56 13.00
N SER A 55 -1.01 3.26 12.22
CA SER A 55 -2.46 3.08 12.21
C SER A 55 -2.88 1.68 11.74
N LYS A 56 -3.99 1.17 12.28
CA LYS A 56 -4.64 -0.05 11.77
C LYS A 56 -5.13 0.13 10.33
N ASP A 57 -5.42 1.37 9.94
CA ASP A 57 -6.02 1.72 8.65
C ASP A 57 -5.00 1.95 7.53
N LEU A 58 -3.70 1.75 7.80
CA LEU A 58 -2.64 1.94 6.80
C LEU A 58 -2.96 1.24 5.49
N VAL A 59 -3.27 -0.06 5.54
CA VAL A 59 -3.43 -0.86 4.31
C VAL A 59 -4.70 -0.47 3.56
N ILE A 60 -5.81 -0.20 4.26
CA ILE A 60 -7.07 0.16 3.61
C ILE A 60 -6.97 1.55 2.96
N LYS A 61 -6.32 2.52 3.61
CA LYS A 61 -6.12 3.87 3.06
C LYS A 61 -5.23 3.87 1.83
N LEU A 62 -4.16 3.07 1.83
CA LEU A 62 -3.30 2.91 0.66
C LEU A 62 -4.04 2.21 -0.47
N TRP A 63 -4.85 1.20 -0.15
CA TRP A 63 -5.68 0.49 -1.13
C TRP A 63 -6.71 1.41 -1.78
N GLU A 64 -7.43 2.22 -1.00
CA GLU A 64 -8.40 3.21 -1.50
C GLU A 64 -7.73 4.14 -2.52
N LYS A 65 -6.57 4.73 -2.18
CA LYS A 65 -5.81 5.61 -3.09
C LYS A 65 -5.36 4.89 -4.36
N HIS A 66 -4.86 3.67 -4.24
CA HIS A 66 -4.45 2.87 -5.39
C HIS A 66 -5.64 2.58 -6.32
N MET A 67 -6.80 2.21 -5.76
CA MET A 67 -8.00 1.96 -6.54
C MET A 67 -8.53 3.22 -7.23
N ASP A 68 -8.49 4.36 -6.57
CA ASP A 68 -8.92 5.63 -7.18
C ASP A 68 -7.98 6.04 -8.31
N LYS A 69 -6.67 5.86 -8.16
CA LYS A 69 -5.70 6.01 -9.26
C LYS A 69 -6.04 5.12 -10.45
N MET A 70 -6.24 3.82 -10.21
CA MET A 70 -6.58 2.88 -11.28
C MET A 70 -7.90 3.24 -11.98
N LYS A 71 -8.91 3.71 -11.25
CA LYS A 71 -10.17 4.17 -11.86
C LYS A 71 -9.94 5.35 -12.78
N THR A 72 -9.16 6.35 -12.35
CA THR A 72 -8.84 7.51 -13.19
C THR A 72 -8.08 7.10 -14.43
N GLU A 73 -7.04 6.27 -14.29
CA GLU A 73 -6.24 5.79 -15.43
C GLU A 73 -7.09 5.00 -16.44
N LEU A 74 -7.99 4.13 -15.95
CA LEU A 74 -8.94 3.40 -16.82
C LEU A 74 -9.92 4.33 -17.55
N LEU A 75 -10.37 5.42 -16.91
CA LEU A 75 -11.28 6.38 -17.52
C LEU A 75 -10.58 7.29 -18.54
N GLU A 76 -9.30 7.57 -18.37
CA GLU A 76 -8.48 8.35 -19.31
C GLU A 76 -8.08 7.55 -20.56
N GLU A 77 -8.12 6.21 -20.49
CA GLU A 77 -7.84 5.30 -21.60
C GLU A 77 -9.08 5.01 -22.50
N MET A 78 -10.27 5.50 -22.14
CA MET A 78 -11.54 5.36 -22.91
C MET A 78 -11.84 6.57 -23.80
#